data_AF-A0A7X7AVU5-F1
#
_entry.id   AF-A0A7X7AVU5-F1
#
_cell.length_a   1.000
_cell.length_b   1.000
_cell.length_c   1.000
_cell.angle_alpha   90.00
_cell.angle_beta   90.00
_cell.angle_gamma   90.00
#
_symmetry.space_group_name_H-M   'P 1'
#
loop_
_entity.id
_entity.type
_entity.pdbx_description
1 polymer ?
#
loop_
_entity_poly.entity_id
_entity_poly.type
_entity_poly.pdbx_seq_one_letter_code
_entity_poly.pdbx_strand_id
1 'polypeptide(L)'
;QQKEKQILDDANNKAQEIIDAAKKKSTEVNNNAESELKLYASQALEGLKTEVTNIITEKMATSSVKAALGDKVFMQKLITSLMQNWAEKQTMVVSVENKEELENYILANAKSLLDNKLKIESVNGIKTGFEIAPSDGTYKVKFGEEEFVEYFKEFLRPQIQKLLF
;
A
#
# COMPACT_ATOMS: atom_id res chain seq x y z
N GLN A 1 -8.62 68.97 -15.84
CA GLN A 1 -8.43 68.84 -14.37
C GLN A 1 -9.39 67.84 -13.72
N GLN A 2 -10.68 68.12 -13.49
CA GLN A 2 -11.54 67.18 -12.72
C GLN A 2 -11.85 65.85 -13.46
N LYS A 3 -12.07 65.90 -14.78
CA LYS A 3 -12.25 64.70 -15.62
C LYS A 3 -10.99 63.83 -15.73
N GLU A 4 -9.81 64.44 -15.85
CA GLU A 4 -8.54 63.69 -15.85
C GLU A 4 -8.32 62.97 -14.53
N LYS A 5 -8.63 63.64 -13.42
CA LYS A 5 -8.52 63.04 -12.08
C LYS A 5 -9.44 61.84 -11.92
N GLN A 6 -10.70 61.95 -12.37
CA GLN A 6 -11.63 60.82 -12.41
C GLN A 6 -11.13 59.65 -13.27
N ILE A 7 -10.60 59.92 -14.46
CA ILE A 7 -10.05 58.87 -15.33
C ILE A 7 -8.88 58.16 -14.65
N LEU A 8 -8.02 58.91 -13.96
CA LEU A 8 -6.87 58.36 -13.23
C LEU A 8 -7.30 57.51 -12.03
N ASP A 9 -8.29 57.99 -11.27
CA ASP A 9 -8.85 57.28 -10.13
C ASP A 9 -9.56 55.99 -10.58
N ASP A 10 -10.35 56.02 -11.65
CA ASP A 10 -11.00 54.84 -12.23
C ASP A 10 -9.99 53.82 -12.78
N ALA A 11 -8.90 54.29 -13.40
CA ALA A 11 -7.83 53.43 -13.89
C ALA A 11 -7.09 52.75 -12.73
N ASN A 12 -6.79 53.49 -11.65
CA ASN A 12 -6.17 52.94 -10.45
C ASN A 12 -7.08 51.90 -9.77
N ASN A 13 -8.37 52.19 -9.66
CA ASN A 13 -9.34 51.25 -9.09
C ASN A 13 -9.41 49.94 -9.90
N LYS A 14 -9.50 50.02 -11.24
CA LYS A 14 -9.48 48.83 -12.10
C LYS A 14 -8.17 48.05 -12.01
N ALA A 15 -7.04 48.74 -11.93
CA ALA A 15 -5.74 48.09 -11.74
C ALA A 15 -5.69 47.33 -10.40
N GLN A 16 -6.22 47.94 -9.33
CA GLN A 16 -6.30 47.30 -8.02
C GLN A 16 -7.22 46.09 -8.03
N GLU A 17 -8.40 46.18 -8.67
CA GLU A 17 -9.33 45.06 -8.84
C GLU A 17 -8.69 43.88 -9.60
N ILE A 18 -7.93 44.17 -10.67
CA ILE A 18 -7.21 43.13 -11.43
C ILE A 18 -6.16 42.45 -10.56
N ILE A 19 -5.39 43.23 -9.79
CA ILE A 19 -4.36 42.69 -8.89
C ILE A 19 -5.00 41.81 -7.81
N ASP A 20 -6.10 42.25 -7.22
CA ASP A 20 -6.78 41.49 -6.16
C ASP A 20 -7.45 40.23 -6.70
N ALA A 21 -8.05 40.30 -7.90
CA ALA A 21 -8.58 39.13 -8.59
C ALA A 21 -7.45 38.13 -8.93
N ALA A 22 -6.30 38.60 -9.42
CA ALA A 22 -5.15 37.76 -9.71
C ALA A 22 -4.58 37.10 -8.45
N LYS A 23 -4.44 37.84 -7.35
CA LYS A 23 -4.02 37.29 -6.04
C LYS A 23 -4.99 36.23 -5.54
N LYS A 24 -6.30 36.52 -5.56
CA LYS A 24 -7.34 35.57 -5.17
C LYS A 24 -7.25 34.30 -6.00
N LYS A 25 -7.09 34.44 -7.32
CA LYS A 25 -6.98 33.29 -8.22
C LYS A 25 -5.72 32.48 -7.96
N SER A 26 -4.58 33.13 -7.72
CA SER A 26 -3.33 32.47 -7.37
C SER A 26 -3.44 31.68 -6.07
N THR A 27 -4.06 32.26 -5.04
CA THR A 27 -4.29 31.56 -3.76
C THR A 27 -5.20 30.35 -3.94
N GLU A 28 -6.28 30.48 -4.72
CA GLU A 28 -7.19 29.37 -5.01
C GLU A 28 -6.48 28.22 -5.74
N VAL A 29 -5.69 28.54 -6.76
CA VAL A 29 -4.90 27.54 -7.50
C VAL A 29 -3.90 26.83 -6.59
N ASN A 30 -3.17 27.57 -5.73
CA ASN A 30 -2.24 26.97 -4.79
C ASN A 30 -2.94 26.04 -3.78
N ASN A 31 -4.06 26.48 -3.20
CA ASN A 31 -4.81 25.67 -2.24
C ASN A 31 -5.37 24.40 -2.87
N ASN A 32 -5.85 24.49 -4.12
CA ASN A 32 -6.34 23.34 -4.87
C ASN A 32 -5.19 22.37 -5.19
N ALA A 33 -4.07 22.88 -5.70
CA ALA A 33 -2.89 22.06 -5.99
C ALA A 33 -2.37 21.34 -4.73
N GLU A 34 -2.32 22.03 -3.58
CA GLU A 34 -1.91 21.41 -2.31
C GLU A 34 -2.88 20.30 -1.89
N SER A 35 -4.18 20.53 -2.05
CA SER A 35 -5.22 19.55 -1.71
C SER A 35 -5.15 18.32 -2.61
N GLU A 36 -4.92 18.50 -3.91
CA GLU A 36 -4.74 17.41 -4.87
C GLU A 36 -3.46 16.62 -4.58
N LEU A 37 -2.34 17.29 -4.30
CA LEU A 37 -1.09 16.63 -3.91
C LEU A 37 -1.27 15.78 -2.64
N LYS A 38 -1.99 16.29 -1.63
CA LYS A 38 -2.33 15.53 -0.41
C LYS A 38 -3.20 14.32 -0.70
N LEU A 39 -4.16 14.44 -1.62
CA LEU A 39 -4.99 13.32 -2.05
C LEU A 39 -4.15 12.25 -2.75
N TYR A 40 -3.29 12.64 -3.69
CA TYR A 40 -2.41 11.70 -4.40
C TYR A 40 -1.41 11.03 -3.48
N ALA A 41 -0.82 11.78 -2.55
CA ALA A 41 0.03 11.25 -1.49
C ALA A 41 -0.68 10.17 -0.66
N SER A 42 -1.94 10.41 -0.30
CA SER A 42 -2.75 9.44 0.46
C SER A 42 -3.06 8.19 -0.36
N GLN A 43 -3.39 8.35 -1.64
CA GLN A 43 -3.60 7.24 -2.56
C GLN A 43 -2.32 6.41 -2.77
N ALA A 44 -1.17 7.07 -2.88
CA ALA A 44 0.15 6.42 -2.98
C ALA A 44 0.42 5.52 -1.78
N LEU A 45 0.17 6.05 -0.59
CA LEU A 45 0.37 5.34 0.66
C LEU A 45 -0.55 4.11 0.76
N GLU A 46 -1.80 4.23 0.33
CA GLU A 46 -2.74 3.11 0.36
C GLU A 46 -2.41 2.02 -0.67
N GLY A 47 -1.97 2.43 -1.87
CA GLY A 47 -1.45 1.52 -2.88
C GLY A 47 -0.22 0.76 -2.38
N LEU A 48 0.71 1.46 -1.70
CA LEU A 48 1.89 0.86 -1.09
C LEU A 48 1.51 -0.20 -0.03
N LYS A 49 0.57 0.12 0.88
CA LYS A 49 0.12 -0.84 1.90
C LYS A 49 -0.52 -2.09 1.28
N THR A 50 -1.34 -1.90 0.25
CA THR A 50 -1.99 -2.99 -0.47
C THR A 50 -0.94 -3.90 -1.10
N GLU A 51 0.04 -3.32 -1.80
CA GLU A 51 1.08 -4.10 -2.47
C GLU A 51 1.99 -4.84 -1.49
N VAL A 52 2.38 -4.19 -0.40
CA VAL A 52 3.13 -4.84 0.69
C VAL A 52 2.31 -6.01 1.28
N THR A 53 1.00 -5.81 1.50
CA THR A 53 0.12 -6.87 2.01
C THR A 53 0.03 -8.04 1.04
N ASN A 54 -0.06 -7.79 -0.26
CA ASN A 54 -0.08 -8.82 -1.30
C ASN A 54 1.21 -9.63 -1.32
N ILE A 55 2.37 -8.97 -1.32
CA ILE A 55 3.69 -9.61 -1.29
C ILE A 55 3.83 -10.50 -0.06
N ILE A 56 3.44 -10.00 1.12
CA ILE A 56 3.46 -10.78 2.37
C ILE A 56 2.56 -12.00 2.24
N THR A 57 1.32 -11.81 1.78
CA THR A 57 0.32 -12.88 1.66
C THR A 57 0.78 -13.96 0.71
N GLU A 58 1.31 -13.58 -0.46
CA GLU A 58 1.85 -14.52 -1.45
C GLU A 58 3.04 -15.31 -0.88
N LYS A 59 3.97 -14.62 -0.22
CA LYS A 59 5.16 -15.26 0.37
C LYS A 59 4.79 -16.19 1.51
N MET A 60 3.82 -15.81 2.34
CA MET A 60 3.28 -16.63 3.42
C MET A 60 2.55 -17.86 2.87
N ALA A 61 1.63 -17.69 1.92
CA ALA A 61 0.90 -18.79 1.31
C ALA A 61 1.86 -19.79 0.66
N THR A 62 2.80 -19.30 -0.16
CA THR A 62 3.78 -20.15 -0.84
C THR A 62 4.67 -20.90 0.14
N SER A 63 5.15 -20.23 1.19
CA SER A 63 6.05 -20.84 2.16
C SER A 63 5.33 -21.83 3.06
N SER A 64 4.12 -21.50 3.54
CA SER A 64 3.31 -22.41 4.35
C SER A 64 2.89 -23.66 3.57
N VAL A 65 2.52 -23.53 2.29
CA VAL A 65 2.24 -24.69 1.43
C VAL A 65 3.49 -25.54 1.21
N LYS A 66 4.65 -24.93 0.92
CA LYS A 66 5.91 -25.68 0.80
C LYS A 66 6.31 -26.40 2.09
N ALA A 67 6.13 -25.76 3.24
CA ALA A 67 6.41 -26.35 4.55
C ALA A 67 5.47 -27.53 4.83
N ALA A 68 4.17 -27.39 4.53
CA ALA A 68 3.20 -28.47 4.65
C ALA A 68 3.54 -29.67 3.75
N LEU A 69 3.89 -29.42 2.48
CA LEU A 69 4.30 -30.49 1.54
C LEU A 69 5.63 -31.17 1.95
N GLY A 70 6.53 -30.44 2.61
CA GLY A 70 7.80 -30.96 3.11
C GLY A 70 7.68 -31.74 4.43
N ASP A 71 6.62 -31.54 5.19
CA ASP A 71 6.37 -32.27 6.44
C ASP A 71 5.77 -33.65 6.13
N LYS A 72 6.64 -34.66 6.15
CA LYS A 72 6.28 -36.06 5.88
C LYS A 72 5.23 -36.59 6.86
N VAL A 73 5.29 -36.19 8.12
CA VAL A 73 4.37 -36.68 9.16
C VAL A 73 2.99 -36.08 8.93
N PHE A 74 2.95 -34.76 8.70
CA PHE A 74 1.72 -34.06 8.35
C PHE A 74 1.08 -34.60 7.06
N MET A 75 1.86 -34.78 5.99
CA MET A 75 1.36 -35.31 4.71
C MET A 75 0.88 -36.76 4.84
N GLN A 76 1.58 -37.60 5.59
CA GLN A 76 1.14 -38.96 5.86
C GLN A 76 -0.20 -38.97 6.62
N LYS A 77 -0.35 -38.10 7.63
CA LYS A 77 -1.61 -37.94 8.36
C LYS A 77 -2.73 -37.46 7.44
N LEU A 78 -2.49 -36.43 6.63
CA LEU A 78 -3.45 -35.88 5.68
C LEU A 78 -3.92 -36.92 4.65
N ILE A 79 -2.99 -37.65 4.03
CA ILE A 79 -3.30 -38.72 3.07
C ILE A 79 -4.12 -39.83 3.74
N THR A 80 -3.75 -40.23 4.95
CA THR A 80 -4.48 -41.25 5.71
C THR A 80 -5.93 -40.82 5.97
N SER A 81 -6.14 -39.59 6.43
CA SER A 81 -7.48 -39.04 6.65
C SER A 81 -8.31 -38.94 5.37
N LEU A 82 -7.68 -38.60 4.24
CA LEU A 82 -8.36 -38.59 2.93
C LEU A 82 -8.80 -39.99 2.51
N MET A 83 -7.94 -41.00 2.69
CA MET A 83 -8.27 -42.39 2.38
C MET A 83 -9.36 -42.94 3.30
N GLN A 84 -9.36 -42.58 4.59
CA GLN A 84 -10.41 -42.95 5.53
C GLN A 84 -11.77 -42.33 5.15
N ASN A 85 -11.81 -41.03 4.87
CA ASN A 85 -13.04 -40.37 4.38
C ASN A 85 -13.54 -40.98 3.07
N TRP A 86 -12.63 -41.35 2.15
CA TRP A 86 -13.02 -42.04 0.92
C TRP A 86 -13.63 -43.42 1.22
N ALA A 87 -13.01 -44.21 2.11
CA ALA A 87 -13.50 -45.52 2.48
C ALA A 87 -14.89 -45.48 3.15
N GLU A 88 -15.15 -44.45 3.97
CA GLU A 88 -16.40 -44.32 4.72
C GLU A 88 -17.51 -43.62 3.93
N LYS A 89 -17.17 -42.58 3.18
CA LYS A 89 -18.14 -41.63 2.59
C LYS A 89 -18.09 -41.60 1.06
N GLN A 90 -17.21 -42.38 0.42
CA GLN A 90 -16.95 -42.36 -1.03
C GLN A 90 -16.70 -40.96 -1.60
N THR A 91 -16.12 -40.07 -0.78
CA THR A 91 -15.79 -38.69 -1.17
C THR A 91 -14.37 -38.36 -0.76
N MET A 92 -13.60 -37.75 -1.66
CA MET A 92 -12.28 -37.19 -1.36
C MET A 92 -12.46 -35.73 -0.97
N VAL A 93 -12.94 -35.51 0.25
CA VAL A 93 -13.08 -34.16 0.83
C VAL A 93 -12.18 -34.10 2.06
N VAL A 94 -11.38 -33.05 2.17
CA VAL A 94 -10.76 -32.67 3.45
C VAL A 94 -11.91 -32.23 4.35
N SER A 95 -12.35 -33.12 5.25
CA SER A 95 -13.48 -32.88 6.14
C SER A 95 -13.19 -31.72 7.11
N VAL A 96 -14.26 -31.06 7.58
CA VAL A 96 -14.21 -29.88 8.47
C VAL A 96 -13.38 -30.12 9.74
N GLU A 97 -13.31 -31.37 10.22
CA GLU A 97 -12.51 -31.78 11.38
C GLU A 97 -11.00 -31.52 11.21
N ASN A 98 -10.48 -31.53 9.98
CA ASN A 98 -9.07 -31.26 9.69
C ASN A 98 -8.80 -29.80 9.31
N LYS A 99 -9.85 -28.97 9.21
CA LYS A 99 -9.73 -27.56 8.80
C LYS A 99 -9.00 -26.74 9.85
N GLU A 100 -9.37 -26.88 11.12
CA GLU A 100 -8.77 -26.13 12.22
C GLU A 100 -7.29 -26.52 12.43
N GLU A 101 -6.95 -27.80 12.31
CA GLU A 101 -5.57 -28.27 12.38
C GLU A 101 -4.71 -27.73 11.22
N LEU A 102 -5.26 -27.73 10.00
CA LEU A 102 -4.62 -27.15 8.81
C LEU A 102 -4.44 -25.63 8.95
N GLU A 103 -5.47 -24.92 9.41
CA GLU A 103 -5.42 -23.47 9.66
C GLU A 103 -4.36 -23.13 10.72
N ASN A 104 -4.35 -23.85 11.84
CA ASN A 104 -3.36 -23.66 12.91
C ASN A 104 -1.92 -23.93 12.43
N TYR A 105 -1.70 -24.98 11.63
CA TYR A 105 -0.39 -25.28 11.07
C TYR A 105 0.09 -24.19 10.10
N ILE A 106 -0.80 -23.70 9.23
CA ILE A 106 -0.51 -22.60 8.30
C ILE A 106 -0.20 -21.31 9.08
N LEU A 107 -0.99 -20.97 10.09
CA LEU A 107 -0.82 -19.79 10.94
C LEU A 107 0.49 -19.83 11.75
N ALA A 108 0.87 -20.99 12.29
CA ALA A 108 2.12 -21.15 13.02
C ALA A 108 3.34 -20.94 12.10
N ASN A 109 3.33 -21.50 10.89
CA ASN A 109 4.39 -21.29 9.90
C ASN A 109 4.45 -19.83 9.42
N ALA A 110 3.29 -19.24 9.15
CA ALA A 110 3.13 -17.82 8.82
C ALA A 110 3.78 -16.90 9.88
N LYS A 111 3.49 -17.15 11.16
CA LYS A 111 4.07 -16.40 12.28
C LYS A 111 5.58 -16.54 12.35
N SER A 112 6.10 -17.76 12.23
CA SER A 112 7.55 -18.03 12.20
C SER A 112 8.26 -17.25 11.09
N LEU A 113 7.65 -17.12 9.91
CA LEU A 113 8.24 -16.37 8.79
C LEU A 113 8.29 -14.86 9.05
N LEU A 114 7.24 -14.31 9.66
CA LEU A 114 7.18 -12.88 10.01
C LEU A 114 8.14 -12.54 11.16
N ASP A 115 8.30 -13.43 12.13
CA ASP A 115 9.23 -13.27 13.26
C ASP A 115 10.70 -13.29 12.80
N ASN A 116 10.99 -13.96 11.67
CA ASN A 116 12.33 -14.05 11.06
C ASN A 116 12.70 -12.84 10.17
N LYS A 117 12.03 -11.68 10.34
CA LYS A 117 12.31 -10.42 9.64
C LYS A 117 12.20 -10.52 8.13
N LEU A 118 10.98 -10.43 7.63
CA LEU A 118 10.72 -10.48 6.19
C LEU A 118 11.30 -9.24 5.50
N LYS A 119 12.28 -9.46 4.62
CA LYS A 119 12.78 -8.42 3.72
C LYS A 119 11.97 -8.41 2.41
N ILE A 120 11.52 -7.22 2.02
CA ILE A 120 10.94 -6.90 0.72
C ILE A 120 11.98 -6.07 -0.01
N GLU A 121 12.41 -6.51 -1.18
CA GLU A 121 13.51 -5.87 -1.93
C GLU A 121 13.00 -4.87 -2.97
N SER A 122 11.75 -5.04 -3.41
CA SER A 122 11.09 -4.15 -4.35
C SER A 122 9.57 -4.16 -4.18
N VAL A 123 8.95 -3.03 -4.45
CA VAL A 123 7.49 -2.85 -4.54
C VAL A 123 7.18 -2.17 -5.87
N ASN A 124 6.29 -2.76 -6.69
CA ASN A 124 5.97 -2.25 -8.03
C ASN A 124 7.20 -2.02 -8.93
N GLY A 125 8.24 -2.85 -8.82
CA GLY A 125 9.47 -2.73 -9.59
C GLY A 125 10.43 -1.62 -9.11
N ILE A 126 10.06 -0.85 -8.09
CA ILE A 126 10.92 0.14 -7.44
C ILE A 126 11.68 -0.58 -6.33
N LYS A 127 13.00 -0.41 -6.29
CA LYS A 127 13.84 -0.98 -5.23
C LYS A 127 13.56 -0.24 -3.92
N THR A 128 13.06 -0.97 -2.93
CA THR A 128 12.61 -0.41 -1.66
C THR A 128 13.09 -1.35 -0.57
N GLY A 129 14.09 -0.96 0.22
CA GLY A 129 14.67 -1.81 1.27
C GLY A 129 13.74 -1.99 2.48
N PHE A 130 12.51 -2.45 2.29
CA PHE A 130 11.52 -2.57 3.36
C PHE A 130 11.77 -3.84 4.19
N GLU A 131 11.76 -3.68 5.51
CA GLU A 131 11.88 -4.77 6.47
C GLU A 131 10.62 -4.82 7.33
N ILE A 132 10.02 -5.99 7.44
CA ILE A 132 8.91 -6.23 8.37
C ILE A 132 9.47 -6.85 9.62
N ALA A 133 9.29 -6.18 10.74
CA ALA A 133 9.76 -6.64 12.02
C ALA A 133 8.62 -6.62 13.06
N PRO A 134 8.61 -7.58 14.01
CA PRO A 134 7.69 -7.55 15.13
C PRO A 134 7.90 -6.30 16.00
N SER A 135 6.81 -5.70 16.47
CA SER A 135 6.75 -4.57 17.40
C SER A 135 5.48 -4.67 18.23
N ASP A 136 5.64 -4.82 19.55
CA ASP A 136 4.55 -4.70 20.54
C ASP A 136 3.31 -5.56 20.22
N GLY A 137 3.52 -6.82 19.83
CA GLY A 137 2.45 -7.75 19.47
C GLY A 137 1.84 -7.55 18.07
N THR A 138 2.36 -6.59 17.29
CA THR A 138 2.02 -6.34 15.89
C THR A 138 3.27 -6.38 15.01
N TYR A 139 3.16 -6.18 13.70
CA TYR A 139 4.30 -6.06 12.79
C TYR A 139 4.37 -4.64 12.23
N LYS A 140 5.57 -4.05 12.17
CA LYS A 140 5.81 -2.74 11.58
C LYS A 140 6.70 -2.86 10.35
N VAL A 141 6.34 -2.09 9.32
CA VAL A 141 7.19 -1.88 8.14
C VAL A 141 8.22 -0.83 8.49
N LYS A 142 9.50 -1.20 8.42
CA LYS A 142 10.65 -0.30 8.48
C LYS A 142 11.10 0.00 7.07
N PHE A 143 11.41 1.26 6.82
CA PHE A 143 11.91 1.73 5.54
C PHE A 143 13.07 2.69 5.76
N GLY A 144 14.02 2.68 4.83
CA GLY A 144 15.01 3.76 4.71
C GLY A 144 14.34 5.01 4.12
N GLU A 145 14.71 6.17 4.64
CA GLU A 145 14.11 7.45 4.23
C GLU A 145 14.35 7.74 2.74
N GLU A 146 15.55 7.46 2.24
CA GLU A 146 15.91 7.68 0.84
C GLU A 146 15.09 6.81 -0.13
N GLU A 147 14.94 5.52 0.16
CA GLU A 147 14.14 4.62 -0.68
C GLU A 147 12.66 4.96 -0.65
N PHE A 148 12.15 5.42 0.50
CA PHE A 148 10.76 5.87 0.61
C PHE A 148 10.53 7.15 -0.20
N VAL A 149 11.46 8.10 -0.14
CA VAL A 149 11.41 9.33 -0.95
C VAL A 149 11.44 9.01 -2.44
N GLU A 150 12.30 8.09 -2.88
CA GLU A 150 12.40 7.72 -4.30
C GLU A 150 11.12 7.04 -4.81
N TYR A 151 10.56 6.12 -4.02
CA TYR A 151 9.26 5.52 -4.31
C TYR A 151 8.16 6.58 -4.46
N PHE A 152 8.13 7.53 -3.52
CA PHE A 152 7.13 8.58 -3.52
C PHE A 152 7.28 9.55 -4.69
N LYS A 153 8.52 9.88 -5.08
CA LYS A 153 8.81 10.73 -6.25
C LYS A 153 8.30 10.10 -7.54
N GLU A 154 8.61 8.82 -7.77
CA GLU A 154 8.14 8.10 -8.96
C GLU A 154 6.61 8.05 -9.02
N PHE A 155 5.96 7.86 -7.87
CA PHE A 155 4.50 7.85 -7.79
C PHE A 155 3.88 9.23 -8.07
N LEU A 156 4.47 10.31 -7.56
CA LEU A 156 3.94 11.66 -7.73
C LEU A 156 4.22 12.26 -9.12
N ARG A 157 5.28 11.81 -9.81
CA ARG A 157 5.72 12.40 -11.09
C ARG A 157 4.60 12.54 -12.14
N PRO A 158 3.75 11.54 -12.41
CA PRO A 158 2.66 11.68 -13.39
C PRO A 158 1.60 12.72 -12.98
N GLN A 159 1.37 12.90 -11.68
CA GLN A 159 0.38 13.85 -11.19
C GLN A 159 0.93 15.28 -11.19
N ILE A 160 2.20 15.45 -10.81
CA ILE A 160 2.90 16.72 -10.91
C ILE A 160 2.95 17.18 -12.37
N GLN A 161 3.16 16.27 -13.33
CA GLN A 161 3.11 16.62 -14.75
C GLN A 161 1.75 17.19 -15.18
N LYS A 162 0.63 16.59 -14.75
CA LYS A 162 -0.72 17.11 -15.05
C LYS A 162 -1.03 18.46 -14.41
N LEU A 163 -0.38 18.77 -13.28
CA LEU A 163 -0.52 20.07 -12.62
C LEU A 163 0.29 21.16 -13.34
N LEU A 164 1.38 20.78 -14.00
CA LEU A 164 2.33 21.70 -14.64
C LEU A 164 2.08 21.90 -16.14
N PHE A 165 1.46 20.93 -16.83
CA PHE A 165 1.28 20.89 -18.29
C PHE A 165 -0.12 20.39 -18.66
#